data_AF-A0A2A9EJ21-F1
#
_entry.id   AF-A0A2A9EJ21-F1
#
_cell.length_a   1.000
_cell.length_b   1.000
_cell.length_c   1.000
_cell.angle_alpha   90.00
_cell.angle_beta   90.00
_cell.angle_gamma   90.00
#
_symmetry.space_group_name_H-M   'P 1'
#
loop_
_entity.id
_entity.type
_entity.pdbx_description
1 polymer ?
#
loop_
_entity_poly.entity_id
_entity_poly.type
_entity_poly.pdbx_seq_one_letter_code
_entity_poly.pdbx_strand_id
1 'polypeptide(L)'
;MTIADDAADPGTAGSGPEPVTVPPGLGRQVGSTDDGAAWLRRLPALVDRARTRWGLRLGEPFPSGVAGWTAPARTRDGEDAVVKIVFPHDEAAGEPAALRLWSGRGGPELLDHDAEAWTLLLRRVRPGHGLEQDRALLERRVEDRLAVAGELLGHLHAATPGAAGAADGLAPLTAYAERLAVLVRERAQRHGAALGADPGLVAEAAALLEELPATAGSAVVLHGDYNPGNLLADDSTGTRTWVAIDPKPMLGDPAFDPWPLLTQVGDPFREASAAGVLRARSRIVCAAAGLDASRVAAWAMARAVESALWRAAEQRDRTAAVEELAQARIWSRLAV
;
A
#
# COMPACT_ATOMS: atom_id res chain seq x y z
N MET A 1 27.87 -35.02 -62.44
CA MET A 1 27.23 -35.57 -61.23
C MET A 1 28.19 -35.34 -60.08
N THR A 2 28.09 -34.19 -59.42
CA THR A 2 28.81 -33.90 -58.17
C THR A 2 27.97 -32.92 -57.35
N ILE A 3 27.27 -33.52 -56.39
CA ILE A 3 26.91 -33.09 -55.03
C ILE A 3 26.79 -31.58 -54.77
N ALA A 4 25.55 -31.17 -54.45
CA ALA A 4 25.21 -29.89 -53.85
C ALA A 4 25.66 -29.87 -52.38
N ASP A 5 26.28 -28.76 -51.99
CA ASP A 5 26.62 -28.44 -50.59
C ASP A 5 25.42 -27.78 -49.93
N ASP A 6 25.00 -28.36 -48.81
CA ASP A 6 23.85 -27.98 -48.01
C ASP A 6 24.26 -26.79 -47.12
N ALA A 7 23.70 -25.61 -47.40
CA ALA A 7 23.93 -24.43 -46.58
C ALA A 7 23.10 -24.55 -45.29
N ALA A 8 23.79 -24.81 -44.18
CA ALA A 8 23.21 -24.80 -42.85
C ALA A 8 22.65 -23.40 -42.50
N ASP A 9 21.36 -23.38 -42.16
CA ASP A 9 20.64 -22.26 -41.55
C ASP A 9 21.29 -21.89 -40.20
N PRO A 10 21.78 -20.65 -40.00
CA PRO A 10 22.31 -20.23 -38.71
C PRO A 10 21.14 -20.06 -37.75
N GLY A 11 20.92 -21.12 -36.96
CA GLY A 11 19.95 -21.16 -35.88
C GLY A 11 19.96 -19.88 -35.05
N THR A 12 18.75 -19.39 -34.82
CA THR A 12 18.40 -18.34 -33.87
C THR A 12 19.05 -18.59 -32.52
N ALA A 13 20.21 -17.94 -32.30
CA ALA A 13 20.74 -17.76 -30.96
C ALA A 13 19.70 -16.95 -30.18
N GLY A 14 18.96 -17.61 -29.29
CA GLY A 14 17.97 -16.96 -28.44
C GLY A 14 18.61 -15.78 -27.74
N SER A 15 18.21 -14.56 -28.10
CA SER A 15 18.62 -13.37 -27.39
C SER A 15 18.13 -13.52 -25.97
N GLY A 16 19.02 -13.44 -24.99
CA GLY A 16 18.64 -13.36 -23.59
C GLY A 16 17.62 -12.23 -23.36
N PRO A 17 16.92 -12.23 -22.21
CA PRO A 17 15.94 -11.20 -21.92
C PRO A 17 16.55 -9.80 -22.06
N GLU A 18 15.82 -8.90 -22.72
CA GLU A 18 16.26 -7.53 -22.92
C GLU A 18 16.49 -6.83 -21.58
N PRO A 19 17.52 -5.97 -21.45
CA PRO A 19 17.72 -5.16 -20.26
C PRO A 19 16.47 -4.33 -19.93
N VAL A 20 16.10 -4.27 -18.65
CA VAL A 20 14.95 -3.49 -18.18
C VAL A 20 15.41 -2.29 -17.38
N THR A 21 14.75 -1.15 -17.58
CA THR A 21 14.96 0.04 -16.76
C THR A 21 14.50 -0.26 -15.34
N VAL A 22 15.41 -0.12 -14.37
CA VAL A 22 15.11 -0.26 -12.94
C VAL A 22 14.96 1.15 -12.34
N PRO A 23 13.79 1.53 -11.82
CA PRO A 23 13.64 2.79 -11.10
C PRO A 23 14.65 2.92 -9.95
N PRO A 24 15.33 4.07 -9.77
CA PRO A 24 16.38 4.21 -8.76
C PRO A 24 15.91 3.93 -7.32
N GLY A 25 14.66 4.25 -6.99
CA GLY A 25 14.07 3.97 -5.68
C GLY A 25 13.98 2.48 -5.40
N LEU A 26 13.44 1.71 -6.34
CA LEU A 26 13.37 0.25 -6.29
C LEU A 26 14.76 -0.38 -6.15
N GLY A 27 15.72 0.08 -6.97
CA GLY A 27 17.10 -0.41 -6.93
C GLY A 27 17.76 -0.21 -5.57
N ARG A 28 17.58 0.96 -4.94
CA ARG A 28 18.13 1.25 -3.61
C ARG A 28 17.47 0.43 -2.51
N GLN A 29 16.14 0.30 -2.52
CA GLN A 29 15.41 -0.32 -1.43
C GLN A 29 15.52 -1.85 -1.49
N VAL A 30 15.08 -2.47 -2.58
CA VAL A 30 15.13 -3.93 -2.72
C VAL A 30 16.58 -4.41 -2.80
N GLY A 31 17.44 -3.70 -3.54
CA GLY A 31 18.85 -4.07 -3.70
C GLY A 31 19.71 -3.92 -2.45
N SER A 32 19.17 -3.44 -1.32
CA SER A 32 19.88 -3.33 -0.05
C SER A 32 20.15 -4.68 0.65
N THR A 33 19.51 -5.75 0.17
CA THR A 33 19.65 -7.12 0.66
C THR A 33 20.19 -8.04 -0.43
N ASP A 34 20.84 -9.15 -0.05
CA ASP A 34 21.35 -10.13 -1.02
C ASP A 34 20.24 -10.75 -1.87
N ASP A 35 19.11 -11.10 -1.23
CA ASP A 35 17.94 -11.66 -1.90
C ASP A 35 17.31 -10.66 -2.88
N GLY A 36 17.19 -9.39 -2.48
CA GLY A 36 16.68 -8.35 -3.36
C GLY A 36 17.62 -8.02 -4.51
N ALA A 37 18.95 -8.01 -4.27
CA ALA A 37 19.93 -7.88 -5.34
C ALA A 37 19.87 -9.07 -6.32
N ALA A 38 19.63 -10.29 -5.82
CA ALA A 38 19.40 -11.46 -6.66
C ALA A 38 18.10 -11.38 -7.47
N TRP A 39 17.03 -10.86 -6.87
CA TRP A 39 15.76 -10.62 -7.55
C TRP A 39 15.90 -9.58 -8.67
N LEU A 40 16.61 -8.47 -8.42
CA LEU A 40 16.89 -7.44 -9.46
C LEU A 40 17.64 -8.02 -10.67
N ARG A 41 18.57 -8.97 -10.46
CA ARG A 41 19.24 -9.68 -11.57
C ARG A 41 18.29 -10.56 -12.38
N ARG A 42 17.23 -11.08 -11.75
CA ARG A 42 16.19 -11.90 -12.40
C ARG A 42 15.08 -11.08 -13.04
N LEU A 43 14.96 -9.79 -12.71
CA LEU A 43 13.87 -8.94 -13.16
C LEU A 43 13.69 -8.90 -14.69
N PRO A 44 14.74 -8.82 -15.53
CA PRO A 44 14.58 -8.91 -16.99
C PRO A 44 13.81 -10.16 -17.44
N ALA A 45 14.10 -11.31 -16.84
CA ALA A 45 13.42 -12.57 -17.16
C ALA A 45 11.96 -12.60 -16.67
N LEU A 46 11.68 -11.99 -15.51
CA LEU A 46 10.30 -11.85 -15.00
C LEU A 46 9.45 -10.94 -15.89
N VAL A 47 10.03 -9.84 -16.37
CA VAL A 47 9.39 -8.93 -17.33
C VAL A 47 9.12 -9.64 -18.66
N ASP A 48 10.09 -10.40 -19.18
CA ASP A 48 9.90 -11.16 -20.42
C ASP A 48 8.86 -12.29 -20.28
N ARG A 49 8.81 -12.96 -19.12
CA ARG A 49 7.76 -13.93 -18.77
C ARG A 49 6.37 -13.28 -18.83
N ALA A 50 6.19 -12.12 -18.18
CA ALA A 50 4.93 -11.38 -18.21
C ALA A 50 4.56 -10.94 -19.64
N ARG A 51 5.54 -10.41 -20.39
CA ARG A 51 5.38 -10.00 -21.79
C ARG A 51 4.90 -11.15 -22.66
N THR A 52 5.52 -12.32 -22.55
CA THR A 52 5.21 -13.49 -23.38
C THR A 52 3.87 -14.11 -23.00
N ARG A 53 3.64 -14.31 -21.70
CA ARG A 53 2.40 -14.91 -21.16
C ARG A 53 1.17 -14.14 -21.63
N TRP A 54 1.14 -12.83 -21.42
CA TRP A 54 -0.03 -12.00 -21.73
C TRP A 54 0.06 -11.28 -23.08
N GLY A 55 1.18 -11.41 -23.79
CA GLY A 55 1.40 -10.77 -25.09
C GLY A 55 1.40 -9.25 -25.03
N LEU A 56 2.14 -8.72 -24.08
CA LEU A 56 2.09 -7.31 -23.73
C LEU A 56 3.01 -6.47 -24.60
N ARG A 57 2.55 -5.29 -24.99
CA ARG A 57 3.44 -4.18 -25.38
C ARG A 57 3.66 -3.29 -24.16
N LEU A 58 4.84 -3.36 -23.58
CA LEU A 58 5.21 -2.59 -22.39
C LEU A 58 5.64 -1.17 -22.78
N GLY A 59 5.29 -0.19 -21.95
CA GLY A 59 5.90 1.14 -21.97
C GLY A 59 6.98 1.26 -20.91
N GLU A 60 7.57 2.47 -20.80
CA GLU A 60 8.54 2.76 -19.76
C GLU A 60 7.94 2.57 -18.35
N PRO A 61 8.68 1.94 -17.42
CA PRO A 61 8.19 1.74 -16.06
C PRO A 61 7.92 3.07 -15.37
N PHE A 62 6.96 3.06 -14.45
CA PHE A 62 6.71 4.22 -13.62
C PHE A 62 7.95 4.50 -12.76
N PRO A 63 8.32 5.79 -12.57
CA PRO A 63 9.53 6.15 -11.83
C PRO A 63 9.37 5.96 -10.32
N SER A 64 8.13 5.83 -9.84
CA SER A 64 7.75 5.63 -8.44
C SER A 64 7.55 4.15 -8.12
N GLY A 65 7.79 3.79 -6.87
CA GLY A 65 7.69 2.41 -6.37
C GLY A 65 9.02 1.92 -5.80
N VAL A 66 8.94 1.24 -4.66
CA VAL A 66 10.13 0.76 -3.93
C VAL A 66 10.08 -0.71 -3.54
N ALA A 67 8.92 -1.36 -3.72
CA ALA A 67 8.70 -2.78 -3.39
C ALA A 67 8.39 -3.65 -4.62
N GLY A 68 8.29 -3.05 -5.81
CA GLY A 68 8.04 -3.77 -7.05
C GLY A 68 8.32 -2.92 -8.29
N TRP A 69 8.51 -3.60 -9.41
CA TRP A 69 8.63 -2.99 -10.74
C TRP A 69 7.25 -2.88 -11.36
N THR A 70 6.86 -1.68 -11.79
CA THR A 70 5.52 -1.42 -12.34
C THR A 70 5.62 -0.66 -13.64
N ALA A 71 4.91 -1.12 -14.68
CA ALA A 71 4.93 -0.48 -15.98
C ALA A 71 3.56 -0.49 -16.68
N PRO A 72 3.24 0.54 -17.46
CA PRO A 72 2.08 0.52 -18.33
C PRO A 72 2.25 -0.54 -19.44
N ALA A 73 1.14 -1.13 -19.85
CA ALA A 73 1.10 -2.16 -20.88
C ALA A 73 -0.11 -1.98 -21.81
N ARG A 74 -0.03 -2.62 -22.98
CA ARG A 74 -1.18 -2.92 -23.83
C ARG A 74 -1.26 -4.43 -24.01
N THR A 75 -2.42 -5.03 -23.79
CA THR A 75 -2.65 -6.45 -24.10
C THR A 75 -2.68 -6.67 -25.62
N ARG A 76 -2.69 -7.95 -26.05
CA ARG A 76 -2.86 -8.30 -27.47
C ARG A 76 -4.11 -7.68 -28.07
N ASP A 77 -5.19 -7.65 -27.30
CA ASP A 77 -6.50 -7.11 -27.68
C ASP A 77 -6.58 -5.58 -27.56
N GLY A 78 -5.48 -4.94 -27.13
CA GLY A 78 -5.37 -3.48 -27.06
C GLY A 78 -5.86 -2.87 -25.75
N GLU A 79 -6.24 -3.67 -24.75
CA GLU A 79 -6.68 -3.18 -23.44
C GLU A 79 -5.54 -2.42 -22.74
N ASP A 80 -5.90 -1.34 -22.03
CA ASP A 80 -4.97 -0.53 -21.26
C ASP A 80 -4.73 -1.16 -19.89
N ALA A 81 -3.49 -1.61 -19.65
CA ALA A 81 -3.14 -2.37 -18.47
C ALA A 81 -1.89 -1.82 -17.78
N VAL A 82 -1.63 -2.34 -16.58
CA VAL A 82 -0.41 -2.16 -15.82
C VAL A 82 0.10 -3.54 -15.42
N VAL A 83 1.39 -3.78 -15.61
CA VAL A 83 2.09 -4.93 -15.03
C VAL A 83 2.78 -4.48 -13.76
N LYS A 84 2.57 -5.22 -12.68
CA LYS A 84 3.27 -5.05 -11.40
C LYS A 84 3.97 -6.35 -11.05
N ILE A 85 5.30 -6.32 -10.94
CA ILE A 85 6.14 -7.45 -10.52
C ILE A 85 6.68 -7.12 -9.13
N VAL A 86 6.24 -7.86 -8.13
CA VAL A 86 6.52 -7.55 -6.72
C VAL A 86 7.75 -8.32 -6.26
N PHE A 87 8.61 -7.67 -5.45
CA PHE A 87 9.64 -8.39 -4.71
C PHE A 87 8.94 -9.27 -3.66
N PRO A 88 9.14 -10.60 -3.65
CA PRO A 88 8.36 -11.49 -2.78
C PRO A 88 8.44 -11.11 -1.30
N HIS A 89 7.29 -10.86 -0.68
CA HIS A 89 7.15 -10.63 0.76
C HIS A 89 5.73 -10.98 1.24
N ASP A 90 5.61 -11.42 2.50
CA ASP A 90 4.34 -11.94 3.04
C ASP A 90 3.18 -10.94 2.94
N GLU A 91 3.45 -9.65 3.16
CA GLU A 91 2.42 -8.60 3.12
C GLU A 91 1.80 -8.39 1.71
N ALA A 92 2.49 -8.81 0.64
CA ALA A 92 1.98 -8.71 -0.74
C ALA A 92 1.23 -9.97 -1.19
N ALA A 93 1.34 -11.08 -0.46
CA ALA A 93 0.78 -12.37 -0.88
C ALA A 93 -0.75 -12.30 -1.05
N GLY A 94 -1.42 -11.47 -0.25
CA GLY A 94 -2.88 -11.32 -0.26
C GLY A 94 -3.40 -10.36 -1.35
N GLU A 95 -2.55 -9.58 -2.02
CA GLU A 95 -2.98 -8.55 -2.97
C GLU A 95 -3.91 -9.10 -4.09
N PRO A 96 -3.62 -10.23 -4.77
CA PRO A 96 -4.53 -10.78 -5.78
C PRO A 96 -5.92 -11.12 -5.22
N ALA A 97 -5.98 -11.60 -3.97
CA ALA A 97 -7.24 -12.00 -3.33
C ALA A 97 -8.12 -10.78 -3.01
N ALA A 98 -7.54 -9.72 -2.45
CA ALA A 98 -8.24 -8.46 -2.21
C ALA A 98 -8.73 -7.80 -3.51
N LEU A 99 -7.88 -7.76 -4.55
CA LEU A 99 -8.27 -7.19 -5.84
C LEU A 99 -9.42 -7.97 -6.51
N ARG A 100 -9.46 -9.30 -6.39
CA ARG A 100 -10.62 -10.11 -6.84
C ARG A 100 -11.88 -9.81 -6.05
N LEU A 101 -11.77 -9.64 -4.74
CA LEU A 101 -12.91 -9.31 -3.88
C LEU A 101 -13.52 -7.96 -4.29
N TRP A 102 -12.69 -6.95 -4.48
CA TRP A 102 -13.13 -5.62 -4.89
C TRP A 102 -13.62 -5.60 -6.34
N SER A 103 -13.03 -6.39 -7.23
CA SER A 103 -13.49 -6.59 -8.62
C SER A 103 -13.71 -5.27 -9.37
N GLY A 104 -12.75 -4.35 -9.28
CA GLY A 104 -12.85 -3.03 -9.90
C GLY A 104 -13.69 -1.99 -9.12
N ARG A 105 -14.29 -2.39 -7.99
CA ARG A 105 -15.09 -1.49 -7.14
C ARG A 105 -14.22 -0.93 -6.03
N GLY A 106 -13.64 0.23 -6.27
CA GLY A 106 -12.75 0.93 -5.34
C GLY A 106 -11.29 0.48 -5.38
N GLY A 107 -10.98 -0.71 -5.92
CA GLY A 107 -9.62 -1.14 -6.27
C GLY A 107 -9.48 -1.34 -7.79
N PRO A 108 -8.26 -1.38 -8.35
CA PRO A 108 -8.09 -1.67 -9.77
C PRO A 108 -8.58 -3.09 -10.07
N GLU A 109 -9.13 -3.30 -11.26
CA GLU A 109 -9.54 -4.64 -11.66
C GLU A 109 -8.30 -5.51 -11.92
N LEU A 110 -8.26 -6.71 -11.31
CA LEU A 110 -7.25 -7.71 -11.61
C LEU A 110 -7.65 -8.47 -12.88
N LEU A 111 -6.88 -8.28 -13.96
CA LEU A 111 -7.10 -8.94 -15.25
C LEU A 111 -6.58 -10.38 -15.23
N ASP A 112 -5.37 -10.57 -14.71
CA ASP A 112 -4.77 -11.89 -14.45
C ASP A 112 -3.61 -11.75 -13.46
N HIS A 113 -3.06 -12.86 -12.98
CA HIS A 113 -1.88 -12.90 -12.13
C HIS A 113 -1.03 -14.16 -12.35
N ASP A 114 0.24 -14.08 -11.98
CA ASP A 114 1.18 -15.18 -11.95
C ASP A 114 1.76 -15.29 -10.54
N ALA A 115 1.22 -16.21 -9.73
CA ALA A 115 1.58 -16.35 -8.33
C ALA A 115 3.03 -16.79 -8.13
N GLU A 116 3.59 -17.61 -9.04
CA GLU A 116 4.98 -18.06 -8.94
C GLU A 116 5.96 -16.92 -9.23
N ALA A 117 5.62 -16.04 -10.18
CA ALA A 117 6.43 -14.88 -10.53
C ALA A 117 6.12 -13.61 -9.73
N TRP A 118 5.15 -13.65 -8.81
CA TRP A 118 4.67 -12.49 -8.05
C TRP A 118 4.26 -11.33 -8.96
N THR A 119 3.57 -11.64 -10.05
CA THR A 119 3.20 -10.68 -11.08
C THR A 119 1.69 -10.50 -11.17
N LEU A 120 1.25 -9.24 -11.24
CA LEU A 120 -0.13 -8.85 -11.46
C LEU A 120 -0.28 -8.14 -12.80
N LEU A 121 -1.37 -8.44 -13.50
CA LEU A 121 -1.85 -7.67 -14.63
C LEU A 121 -3.15 -6.97 -14.21
N LEU A 122 -3.11 -5.64 -14.18
CA LEU A 122 -4.18 -4.79 -13.66
C LEU A 122 -4.76 -3.93 -14.77
N ARG A 123 -6.07 -3.63 -14.74
CA ARG A 123 -6.63 -2.56 -15.57
C ARG A 123 -5.98 -1.24 -15.18
N ARG A 124 -5.55 -0.46 -16.18
CA ARG A 124 -4.91 0.83 -15.91
C ARG A 124 -5.94 1.88 -15.50
N VAL A 125 -5.69 2.52 -14.36
CA VAL A 125 -6.41 3.72 -13.91
C VAL A 125 -6.01 4.92 -14.76
N ARG A 126 -6.99 5.69 -15.25
CA ARG A 126 -6.79 6.85 -16.14
C ARG A 126 -7.62 8.04 -15.63
N PRO A 127 -7.05 9.24 -15.41
CA PRO A 127 -5.67 9.64 -15.70
C PRO A 127 -4.63 9.06 -14.71
N GLY A 128 -5.05 8.64 -13.52
CA GLY A 128 -4.16 7.97 -12.55
C GLY A 128 -3.23 8.90 -11.77
N HIS A 129 -3.55 10.19 -11.63
CA HIS A 129 -2.86 11.07 -10.67
C HIS A 129 -3.42 10.90 -9.26
N GLY A 130 -2.58 11.19 -8.25
CA GLY A 130 -2.93 10.97 -6.84
C GLY A 130 -3.88 12.02 -6.26
N LEU A 131 -4.50 11.71 -5.11
CA LEU A 131 -5.45 12.59 -4.41
C LEU A 131 -4.89 13.98 -4.13
N GLU A 132 -3.65 14.07 -3.67
CA GLU A 132 -2.96 15.34 -3.37
C GLU A 132 -2.46 16.08 -4.62
N GLN A 133 -2.65 15.51 -5.82
CA GLN A 133 -2.27 16.10 -7.11
C GLN A 133 -3.50 16.51 -7.92
N ASP A 134 -4.71 16.19 -7.46
CA ASP A 134 -5.93 16.48 -8.19
C ASP A 134 -6.27 17.96 -8.13
N ARG A 135 -6.18 18.64 -9.29
CA ARG A 135 -6.43 20.07 -9.38
C ARG A 135 -7.81 20.50 -8.86
N ALA A 136 -8.86 19.73 -9.19
CA ALA A 136 -10.22 20.07 -8.79
C ALA A 136 -10.41 19.99 -7.27
N LEU A 137 -9.75 19.04 -6.60
CA LEU A 137 -9.77 18.92 -5.14
C LEU A 137 -8.77 19.83 -4.43
N LEU A 138 -7.67 20.22 -5.08
CA LEU A 138 -6.70 21.18 -4.52
C LEU A 138 -7.25 22.61 -4.46
N GLU A 139 -8.15 22.98 -5.38
CA GLU A 139 -8.88 24.26 -5.35
C GLU A 139 -9.99 24.26 -4.28
N ARG A 140 -10.22 23.11 -3.62
CA ARG A 140 -11.23 22.88 -2.60
C ARG A 140 -10.62 22.78 -1.20
N ARG A 141 -11.49 22.60 -0.20
CA ARG A 141 -11.09 22.41 1.18
C ARG A 141 -10.44 21.03 1.39
N VAL A 142 -9.52 20.91 2.34
CA VAL A 142 -8.90 19.63 2.72
C VAL A 142 -9.97 18.59 3.10
N GLU A 143 -11.03 19.03 3.77
CA GLU A 143 -12.16 18.19 4.18
C GLU A 143 -12.85 17.49 3.00
N ASP A 144 -12.85 18.09 1.81
CA ASP A 144 -13.45 17.48 0.62
C ASP A 144 -12.64 16.27 0.14
N ARG A 145 -11.30 16.33 0.21
CA ARG A 145 -10.42 15.19 -0.09
C ARG A 145 -10.62 14.06 0.91
N LEU A 146 -10.78 14.40 2.19
CA LEU A 146 -11.02 13.41 3.25
C LEU A 146 -12.40 12.75 3.13
N ALA A 147 -13.44 13.50 2.73
CA ALA A 147 -14.76 12.94 2.48
C ALA A 147 -14.71 11.90 1.35
N VAL A 148 -14.12 12.28 0.21
CA VAL A 148 -13.91 11.37 -0.93
C VAL A 148 -13.14 10.12 -0.53
N ALA A 149 -12.04 10.27 0.20
CA ALA A 149 -11.23 9.14 0.65
C ALA A 149 -11.96 8.26 1.69
N GLY A 150 -12.80 8.85 2.54
CA GLY A 150 -13.64 8.13 3.49
C GLY A 150 -14.75 7.33 2.79
N GLU A 151 -15.40 7.89 1.77
CA GLU A 151 -16.40 7.19 0.96
C GLU A 151 -15.78 5.99 0.23
N LEU A 152 -14.61 6.17 -0.38
CA LEU A 152 -13.87 5.06 -0.99
C LEU A 152 -13.52 3.96 0.02
N LEU A 153 -13.09 4.33 1.22
CA LEU A 153 -12.78 3.36 2.28
C LEU A 153 -14.02 2.56 2.68
N GLY A 154 -15.15 3.24 2.87
CA GLY A 154 -16.44 2.60 3.15
C GLY A 154 -16.82 1.59 2.06
N HIS A 155 -16.62 1.92 0.78
CA HIS A 155 -16.87 0.99 -0.33
C HIS A 155 -15.95 -0.24 -0.29
N LEU A 156 -14.66 -0.08 0.01
CA LEU A 156 -13.72 -1.20 0.14
C LEU A 156 -14.10 -2.13 1.30
N HIS A 157 -14.43 -1.56 2.46
CA HIS A 157 -14.80 -2.32 3.67
C HIS A 157 -16.19 -2.97 3.57
N ALA A 158 -17.10 -2.43 2.75
CA ALA A 158 -18.40 -3.03 2.48
C ALA A 158 -18.32 -4.28 1.60
N ALA A 159 -17.18 -4.55 0.96
CA ALA A 159 -16.99 -5.76 0.18
C ALA A 159 -17.00 -6.98 1.11
N THR A 160 -18.13 -7.69 1.09
CA THR A 160 -18.31 -8.90 1.91
C THR A 160 -17.62 -10.08 1.24
N PRO A 161 -16.85 -10.90 1.99
CA PRO A 161 -16.36 -12.18 1.51
C PRO A 161 -17.54 -13.16 1.30
N GLY A 162 -18.30 -12.99 0.23
CA GLY A 162 -19.44 -13.83 -0.12
C GLY A 162 -19.04 -14.94 -1.10
N ALA A 163 -19.15 -16.19 -0.64
CA ALA A 163 -19.17 -17.44 -1.41
C ALA A 163 -17.91 -17.89 -2.21
N ALA A 164 -16.91 -17.03 -2.44
CA ALA A 164 -15.81 -17.35 -3.37
C ALA A 164 -14.42 -17.59 -2.73
N GLY A 165 -14.31 -17.79 -1.41
CA GLY A 165 -13.02 -18.01 -0.75
C GLY A 165 -12.03 -16.85 -0.90
N ALA A 166 -12.49 -15.65 -1.28
CA ALA A 166 -11.63 -14.50 -1.58
C ALA A 166 -10.93 -13.90 -0.33
N ALA A 167 -11.35 -14.30 0.87
CA ALA A 167 -10.63 -14.01 2.12
C ALA A 167 -9.73 -15.18 2.57
N ASP A 168 -9.78 -16.33 1.88
CA ASP A 168 -8.98 -17.50 2.24
C ASP A 168 -7.50 -17.18 1.99
N GLY A 169 -6.71 -17.27 3.06
CA GLY A 169 -5.28 -16.97 3.02
C GLY A 169 -4.90 -15.53 3.32
N LEU A 170 -5.86 -14.62 3.58
CA LEU A 170 -5.53 -13.30 4.13
C LEU A 170 -5.06 -13.44 5.58
N ALA A 171 -3.92 -12.83 5.89
CA ALA A 171 -3.41 -12.81 7.25
C ALA A 171 -4.36 -12.04 8.18
N PRO A 172 -4.60 -12.52 9.41
CA PRO A 172 -5.40 -11.79 10.36
C PRO A 172 -4.62 -10.57 10.88
N LEU A 173 -5.32 -9.44 11.06
CA LEU A 173 -4.73 -8.23 11.64
C LEU A 173 -4.14 -8.50 13.03
N THR A 174 -4.72 -9.42 13.80
CA THR A 174 -4.23 -9.81 15.14
C THR A 174 -2.76 -10.22 15.09
N ALA A 175 -2.40 -11.14 14.19
CA ALA A 175 -1.03 -11.64 14.07
C ALA A 175 -0.05 -10.55 13.63
N TYR A 176 -0.49 -9.60 12.78
CA TYR A 176 0.33 -8.46 12.39
C TYR A 176 0.54 -7.49 13.57
N ALA A 177 -0.54 -7.15 14.27
CA ALA A 177 -0.49 -6.20 15.37
C ALA A 177 0.28 -6.74 16.59
N GLU A 178 0.20 -8.05 16.89
CA GLU A 178 1.05 -8.72 17.89
C GLU A 178 2.55 -8.56 17.57
N ARG A 179 2.94 -8.75 16.30
CA ARG A 179 4.32 -8.51 15.86
C ARG A 179 4.72 -7.05 16.04
N LEU A 180 3.82 -6.11 15.71
CA LEU A 180 4.09 -4.69 15.94
C LEU A 180 4.25 -4.38 17.43
N ALA A 181 3.45 -4.97 18.32
CA ALA A 181 3.56 -4.75 19.76
C ALA A 181 4.92 -5.22 20.30
N VAL A 182 5.42 -6.36 19.84
CA VAL A 182 6.78 -6.83 20.15
C VAL A 182 7.83 -5.84 19.64
N LEU A 183 7.76 -5.43 18.37
CA LEU A 183 8.71 -4.49 17.78
C LEU A 183 8.70 -3.12 18.47
N VAL A 184 7.54 -2.62 18.87
CA VAL A 184 7.40 -1.38 19.65
C VAL A 184 8.19 -1.50 20.96
N ARG A 185 7.99 -2.59 21.72
CA ARG A 185 8.70 -2.80 22.99
C ARG A 185 10.22 -2.90 22.78
N GLU A 186 10.67 -3.68 21.81
CA GLU A 186 12.09 -3.87 21.52
C GLU A 186 12.77 -2.57 21.04
N ARG A 187 12.13 -1.83 20.12
CA ARG A 187 12.66 -0.56 19.62
C ARG A 187 12.63 0.52 20.69
N ALA A 188 11.62 0.53 21.55
CA ALA A 188 11.57 1.45 22.69
C ALA A 188 12.68 1.17 23.71
N GLN A 189 12.99 -0.11 24.00
CA GLN A 189 14.13 -0.46 24.85
C GLN A 189 15.46 0.04 24.27
N ARG A 190 15.65 -0.05 22.94
CA ARG A 190 16.88 0.37 22.26
C ARG A 190 16.99 1.89 22.07
N HIS A 191 15.90 2.55 21.72
CA HIS A 191 15.90 3.93 21.22
C HIS A 191 15.08 4.90 22.07
N GLY A 192 14.13 4.43 22.88
CA GLY A 192 13.15 5.26 23.57
C GLY A 192 13.77 6.31 24.49
N ALA A 193 14.75 5.94 25.31
CA ALA A 193 15.47 6.88 26.18
C ALA A 193 16.20 7.96 25.36
N ALA A 194 16.82 7.58 24.24
CA ALA A 194 17.48 8.52 23.35
C ALA A 194 16.47 9.52 22.76
N LEU A 195 15.28 9.05 22.39
CA LEU A 195 14.21 9.87 21.80
C LEU A 195 13.46 10.75 22.82
N GLY A 196 13.64 10.52 24.14
CA GLY A 196 12.78 11.13 25.15
C GLY A 196 11.33 10.63 25.03
N ALA A 197 11.13 9.39 24.58
CA ALA A 197 9.83 8.77 24.48
C ALA A 197 9.21 8.62 25.89
N ASP A 198 7.91 8.92 26.00
CA ASP A 198 7.16 8.71 27.24
C ASP A 198 6.92 7.20 27.43
N PRO A 199 7.46 6.55 28.49
CA PRO A 199 7.29 5.11 28.70
C PRO A 199 5.82 4.70 28.85
N GLY A 200 4.97 5.57 29.41
CA GLY A 200 3.54 5.31 29.56
C GLY A 200 2.83 5.27 28.21
N LEU A 201 3.09 6.27 27.36
CA LEU A 201 2.55 6.33 26.00
C LEU A 201 2.98 5.11 25.16
N VAL A 202 4.24 4.69 25.29
CA VAL A 202 4.76 3.51 24.59
C VAL A 202 4.10 2.22 25.09
N ALA A 203 3.96 2.06 26.40
CA ALA A 203 3.31 0.90 26.99
C ALA A 203 1.83 0.81 26.57
N GLU A 204 1.12 1.94 26.59
CA GLU A 204 -0.27 2.04 26.13
C GLU A 204 -0.40 1.72 24.63
N ALA A 205 0.48 2.26 23.79
CA ALA A 205 0.49 1.92 22.36
C ALA A 205 0.69 0.41 22.11
N ALA A 206 1.62 -0.22 22.84
CA ALA A 206 1.84 -1.67 22.72
C ALA A 206 0.62 -2.47 23.20
N ALA A 207 -0.06 -2.05 24.26
CA ALA A 207 -1.29 -2.68 24.73
C ALA A 207 -2.44 -2.52 23.72
N LEU A 208 -2.61 -1.33 23.14
CA LEU A 208 -3.62 -1.07 22.12
C LEU A 208 -3.43 -1.94 20.85
N LEU A 209 -2.18 -2.20 20.45
CA LEU A 209 -1.89 -3.11 19.33
C LEU A 209 -2.38 -4.55 19.59
N GLU A 210 -2.41 -4.98 20.85
CA GLU A 210 -2.90 -6.32 21.22
C GLU A 210 -4.42 -6.31 21.46
N GLU A 211 -4.95 -5.26 22.10
CA GLU A 211 -6.35 -5.16 22.51
C GLU A 211 -7.29 -4.83 21.35
N LEU A 212 -6.92 -3.90 20.47
CA LEU A 212 -7.83 -3.43 19.43
C LEU A 212 -8.23 -4.57 18.50
N PRO A 213 -7.33 -5.36 17.88
CA PRO A 213 -7.74 -6.48 17.05
C PRO A 213 -8.66 -7.49 17.75
N ALA A 214 -8.41 -7.76 19.05
CA ALA A 214 -9.16 -8.74 19.82
C ALA A 214 -10.58 -8.27 20.21
N THR A 215 -10.79 -6.95 20.27
CA THR A 215 -12.06 -6.32 20.69
C THR A 215 -12.87 -5.77 19.51
N ALA A 216 -12.46 -6.05 18.27
CA ALA A 216 -13.13 -5.55 17.08
C ALA A 216 -14.57 -6.09 16.97
N GLY A 217 -15.55 -5.19 16.82
CA GLY A 217 -16.96 -5.55 16.67
C GLY A 217 -17.30 -6.19 15.31
N SER A 218 -16.43 -6.03 14.33
CA SER A 218 -16.52 -6.63 13.00
C SER A 218 -15.14 -6.77 12.38
N ALA A 219 -14.98 -7.72 11.46
CA ALA A 219 -13.78 -7.87 10.65
C ALA A 219 -14.11 -7.66 9.16
N VAL A 220 -13.28 -6.86 8.48
CA VAL A 220 -13.38 -6.57 7.05
C VAL A 220 -12.05 -6.85 6.37
N VAL A 221 -12.04 -6.94 5.03
CA VAL A 221 -10.80 -6.94 4.27
C VAL A 221 -10.29 -5.50 4.22
N LEU A 222 -9.19 -5.26 4.93
CA LEU A 222 -8.51 -3.98 5.01
C LEU A 222 -7.69 -3.71 3.75
N HIS A 223 -7.50 -2.44 3.43
CA HIS A 223 -6.51 -2.04 2.45
C HIS A 223 -5.09 -2.22 3.01
N GLY A 224 -4.87 -1.94 4.29
CA GLY A 224 -3.61 -2.14 5.01
C GLY A 224 -2.54 -1.06 4.78
N ASP A 225 -2.60 -0.37 3.63
CA ASP A 225 -1.70 0.75 3.29
C ASP A 225 -2.46 1.96 2.69
N TYR A 226 -3.52 2.39 3.38
CA TYR A 226 -4.49 3.36 2.86
C TYR A 226 -4.03 4.82 3.02
N ASN A 227 -2.91 5.16 2.37
CA ASN A 227 -2.34 6.50 2.34
C ASN A 227 -2.78 7.28 1.07
N PRO A 228 -2.78 8.63 1.08
CA PRO A 228 -3.28 9.41 -0.05
C PRO A 228 -2.50 9.25 -1.35
N GLY A 229 -1.26 8.75 -1.30
CA GLY A 229 -0.45 8.44 -2.49
C GLY A 229 -0.96 7.20 -3.25
N ASN A 230 -1.71 6.34 -2.57
CA ASN A 230 -2.32 5.14 -3.13
C ASN A 230 -3.75 5.38 -3.64
N LEU A 231 -4.25 6.62 -3.60
CA LEU A 231 -5.59 6.96 -4.08
C LEU A 231 -5.49 7.69 -5.40
N LEU A 232 -5.92 7.03 -6.48
CA LEU A 232 -5.80 7.53 -7.84
C LEU A 232 -7.16 7.92 -8.41
N ALA A 233 -7.18 9.02 -9.18
CA ALA A 233 -8.37 9.44 -9.92
C ALA A 233 -8.56 8.56 -11.18
N ASP A 234 -9.79 8.06 -11.34
CA ASP A 234 -10.23 7.29 -12.51
C ASP A 234 -11.45 7.94 -13.19
N ASP A 235 -11.23 8.44 -14.40
CA ASP A 235 -12.21 9.06 -15.27
C ASP A 235 -12.59 8.11 -16.44
N SER A 236 -12.10 6.86 -16.46
CA SER A 236 -12.28 5.92 -17.57
C SER A 236 -13.74 5.56 -17.87
N THR A 237 -14.65 5.74 -16.91
CA THR A 237 -16.09 5.52 -17.05
C THR A 237 -16.86 6.79 -17.48
N GLY A 238 -16.15 7.89 -17.75
CA GLY A 238 -16.73 9.20 -18.09
C GLY A 238 -17.18 10.04 -16.90
N THR A 239 -17.19 9.47 -15.69
CA THR A 239 -17.39 10.19 -14.43
C THR A 239 -16.19 9.92 -13.52
N ARG A 240 -15.72 10.96 -12.82
CA ARG A 240 -14.59 10.82 -11.90
C ARG A 240 -14.96 9.90 -10.73
N THR A 241 -14.15 8.87 -10.57
CA THR A 241 -14.16 7.94 -9.43
C THR A 241 -12.75 7.85 -8.83
N TRP A 242 -12.63 7.20 -7.68
CA TRP A 242 -11.36 7.04 -6.98
C TRP A 242 -11.06 5.55 -6.79
N VAL A 243 -9.80 5.20 -6.97
CA VAL A 243 -9.30 3.82 -6.90
C VAL A 243 -8.12 3.77 -5.92
N ALA A 244 -8.19 2.86 -4.96
CA ALA A 244 -7.12 2.53 -4.03
C ALA A 244 -6.25 1.42 -4.64
N ILE A 245 -4.95 1.69 -4.75
CA ILE A 245 -3.96 0.78 -5.34
C ILE A 245 -2.98 0.27 -4.28
N ASP A 246 -2.26 -0.80 -4.62
CA ASP A 246 -1.16 -1.33 -3.80
C ASP A 246 -1.57 -1.72 -2.36
N PRO A 247 -2.63 -2.55 -2.19
CA PRO A 247 -3.05 -2.97 -0.88
C PRO A 247 -2.06 -3.96 -0.25
N LYS A 248 -2.00 -3.94 1.08
CA LYS A 248 -1.37 -4.96 1.95
C LYS A 248 -2.46 -5.63 2.77
N PRO A 249 -3.31 -6.45 2.14
CA PRO A 249 -4.61 -6.77 2.71
C PRO A 249 -4.50 -7.72 3.89
N MET A 250 -5.31 -7.43 4.89
CA MET A 250 -5.48 -8.24 6.10
C MET A 250 -6.96 -8.33 6.42
N LEU A 251 -7.36 -9.37 7.15
CA LEU A 251 -8.70 -9.47 7.72
C LEU A 251 -8.69 -8.91 9.15
N GLY A 252 -9.45 -7.86 9.42
CA GLY A 252 -9.44 -7.26 10.76
C GLY A 252 -10.28 -6.02 10.95
N ASP A 253 -9.95 -5.29 12.00
CA ASP A 253 -10.67 -4.11 12.47
C ASP A 253 -10.64 -2.96 11.44
N PRO A 254 -11.80 -2.48 10.94
CA PRO A 254 -11.85 -1.40 9.95
C PRO A 254 -11.25 -0.07 10.44
N ALA A 255 -11.16 0.14 11.75
CA ALA A 255 -10.57 1.35 12.32
C ALA A 255 -9.04 1.46 12.12
N PHE A 256 -8.39 0.41 11.58
CA PHE A 256 -6.96 0.37 11.30
C PHE A 256 -6.53 1.27 10.11
N ASP A 257 -7.32 1.26 9.02
CA ASP A 257 -6.96 1.90 7.74
C ASP A 257 -6.92 3.44 7.74
N PRO A 258 -7.76 4.19 8.47
CA PRO A 258 -7.85 5.66 8.30
C PRO A 258 -6.64 6.49 8.71
N TRP A 259 -5.74 5.95 9.55
CA TRP A 259 -4.67 6.73 10.19
C TRP A 259 -3.76 7.48 9.19
N PRO A 260 -3.25 6.87 8.10
CA PRO A 260 -2.40 7.57 7.13
C PRO A 260 -3.13 8.76 6.47
N LEU A 261 -4.39 8.61 6.09
CA LEU A 261 -5.19 9.73 5.53
C LEU A 261 -5.31 10.89 6.50
N LEU A 262 -5.66 10.60 7.76
CA LEU A 262 -5.89 11.62 8.77
C LEU A 262 -4.62 12.42 9.08
N THR A 263 -3.45 11.80 8.92
CA THR A 263 -2.14 12.39 9.24
C THR A 263 -1.41 13.01 8.05
N GLN A 264 -1.62 12.52 6.82
CA GLN A 264 -0.79 12.87 5.66
C GLN A 264 -1.45 13.86 4.69
N VAL A 265 -2.78 14.01 4.69
CA VAL A 265 -3.47 14.98 3.83
C VAL A 265 -3.31 16.39 4.42
N GLY A 266 -2.77 17.36 3.68
CA GLY A 266 -2.73 18.78 4.09
C GLY A 266 -2.20 19.06 5.52
N ASP A 267 -1.15 18.34 5.94
CA ASP A 267 -0.38 18.46 7.20
C ASP A 267 -1.14 19.09 8.41
N PRO A 268 -1.95 18.28 9.14
CA PRO A 268 -2.74 18.79 10.26
C PRO A 268 -1.89 19.24 11.46
N PHE A 269 -0.63 18.83 11.54
CA PHE A 269 0.20 19.05 12.72
C PHE A 269 0.86 20.43 12.75
N ARG A 270 0.87 21.13 11.61
CA ARG A 270 1.32 22.52 11.50
C ARG A 270 0.24 23.54 11.88
N GLU A 271 -0.99 23.09 12.05
CA GLU A 271 -2.13 23.94 12.40
C GLU A 271 -2.10 24.38 13.85
N ALA A 272 -2.62 25.57 14.13
CA ALA A 272 -2.64 26.15 15.48
C ALA A 272 -3.31 25.24 16.52
N SER A 273 -4.28 24.42 16.09
CA SER A 273 -4.89 23.37 16.90
C SER A 273 -4.94 22.04 16.14
N ALA A 274 -3.80 21.35 16.08
CA ALA A 274 -3.72 20.01 15.49
C ALA A 274 -4.77 19.04 16.05
N ALA A 275 -5.01 19.05 17.37
CA ALA A 275 -6.05 18.21 18.00
C ALA A 275 -7.47 18.56 17.52
N GLY A 276 -7.79 19.85 17.37
CA GLY A 276 -9.08 20.29 16.86
C GLY A 276 -9.28 19.90 15.41
N VAL A 277 -8.24 20.05 14.59
CA VAL A 277 -8.23 19.66 13.17
C VAL A 277 -8.40 18.15 13.03
N LEU A 278 -7.59 17.35 13.70
CA LEU A 278 -7.69 15.89 13.65
C LEU A 278 -9.05 15.37 14.13
N ARG A 279 -9.64 16.00 15.16
CA ARG A 279 -11.01 15.67 15.60
C ARG A 279 -12.05 15.96 14.52
N ALA A 280 -11.96 17.11 13.84
CA ALA A 280 -12.88 17.47 12.76
C ALA A 280 -12.73 16.51 11.57
N ARG A 281 -11.48 16.21 11.17
CA ARG A 281 -11.14 15.27 10.10
C ARG A 281 -11.63 13.85 10.40
N SER A 282 -11.43 13.38 11.64
CA SER A 282 -11.89 12.06 12.08
C SER A 282 -13.40 11.95 11.94
N ARG A 283 -14.17 12.98 12.30
CA ARG A 283 -15.63 12.97 12.09
C ARG A 283 -16.03 12.81 10.63
N ILE A 284 -15.32 13.46 9.71
CA ILE A 284 -15.62 13.38 8.27
C ILE A 284 -15.35 11.98 7.75
N VAL A 285 -14.13 11.46 7.95
CA VAL A 285 -13.73 10.14 7.45
C VAL A 285 -14.58 9.04 8.10
N CYS A 286 -14.79 9.11 9.41
CA CYS A 286 -15.55 8.11 10.14
C CYS A 286 -17.05 8.14 9.78
N ALA A 287 -17.64 9.31 9.54
CA ALA A 287 -19.02 9.39 9.07
C ALA A 287 -19.20 8.79 7.68
N ALA A 288 -18.24 9.03 6.77
CA ALA A 288 -18.27 8.50 5.41
C ALA A 288 -18.03 6.98 5.35
N ALA A 289 -17.14 6.47 6.20
CA ALA A 289 -16.77 5.04 6.22
C ALA A 289 -17.57 4.20 7.24
N GLY A 290 -18.42 4.82 8.06
CA GLY A 290 -19.19 4.11 9.10
C GLY A 290 -18.35 3.62 10.28
N LEU A 291 -17.35 4.40 10.72
CA LEU A 291 -16.38 4.02 11.74
C LEU A 291 -16.60 4.74 13.08
N ASP A 292 -16.07 4.17 14.15
CA ASP A 292 -16.00 4.83 15.45
C ASP A 292 -14.74 5.71 15.55
N ALA A 293 -14.93 7.01 15.81
CA ALA A 293 -13.83 7.97 15.81
C ALA A 293 -12.85 7.78 16.99
N SER A 294 -13.32 7.31 18.15
CA SER A 294 -12.46 7.07 19.31
C SER A 294 -11.54 5.87 19.04
N ARG A 295 -12.07 4.82 18.42
CA ARG A 295 -11.34 3.62 18.03
C ARG A 295 -10.32 3.89 16.93
N VAL A 296 -10.67 4.72 15.94
CA VAL A 296 -9.72 5.20 14.92
C VAL A 296 -8.59 6.01 15.56
N ALA A 297 -8.90 6.87 16.54
CA ALA A 297 -7.87 7.61 17.27
C ALA A 297 -6.95 6.70 18.11
N ALA A 298 -7.48 5.63 18.70
CA ALA A 298 -6.69 4.63 19.41
C ALA A 298 -5.71 3.90 18.48
N TRP A 299 -6.18 3.44 17.30
CA TRP A 299 -5.30 2.89 16.26
C TRP A 299 -4.26 3.90 15.79
N ALA A 300 -4.66 5.15 15.55
CA ALA A 300 -3.77 6.22 15.12
C ALA A 300 -2.66 6.51 16.14
N MET A 301 -2.99 6.49 17.44
CA MET A 301 -2.01 6.61 18.52
C MET A 301 -1.01 5.46 18.47
N ALA A 302 -1.50 4.22 18.46
CA ALA A 302 -0.67 3.03 18.47
C ALA A 302 0.29 2.99 17.26
N ARG A 303 -0.23 3.29 16.06
CA ARG A 303 0.54 3.34 14.81
C ARG A 303 1.51 4.52 14.76
N ALA A 304 1.18 5.68 15.33
CA ALA A 304 2.12 6.80 15.39
C ALA A 304 3.33 6.49 16.28
N VAL A 305 3.15 5.81 17.42
CA VAL A 305 4.28 5.34 18.25
C VAL A 305 5.12 4.30 17.50
N GLU A 306 4.47 3.33 16.85
CA GLU A 306 5.15 2.30 16.07
C GLU A 306 5.99 2.91 14.95
N SER A 307 5.41 3.80 14.15
CA SER A 307 6.09 4.53 13.07
C SER A 307 7.29 5.32 13.58
N ALA A 308 7.12 6.05 14.68
CA ALA A 308 8.21 6.85 15.25
C ALA A 308 9.41 5.97 15.64
N LEU A 309 9.15 4.85 16.31
CA LEU A 309 10.18 3.91 16.74
C LEU A 309 10.82 3.18 15.55
N TRP A 310 10.02 2.85 14.53
CA TRP A 310 10.51 2.29 13.26
C TRP A 310 11.46 3.25 12.54
N ARG A 311 11.11 4.54 12.44
CA ARG A 311 11.99 5.56 11.83
C ARG A 311 13.34 5.67 12.53
N ALA A 312 13.34 5.66 13.86
CA ALA A 312 14.58 5.68 14.63
C ALA A 312 15.43 4.43 14.39
N ALA A 313 14.80 3.25 14.32
CA ALA A 313 15.50 1.97 14.17
C ALA A 313 16.01 1.72 12.74
N GLU A 314 15.14 1.89 11.74
CA GLU A 314 15.41 1.48 10.35
C GLU A 314 15.95 2.63 9.49
N GLN A 315 15.42 3.85 9.68
CA GLN A 315 15.85 5.01 8.89
C GLN A 315 16.95 5.83 9.58
N ARG A 316 17.20 5.57 10.87
CA ARG A 316 18.07 6.38 11.73
C ARG A 316 17.69 7.87 11.72
N ASP A 317 16.41 8.16 11.48
CA ASP A 317 15.86 9.51 11.44
C ASP A 317 15.28 9.87 12.81
N ARG A 318 16.17 10.38 13.67
CA ARG A 318 15.80 10.80 15.03
C ARG A 318 14.84 11.98 15.04
N THR A 319 14.96 12.92 14.10
CA THR A 319 14.15 14.13 14.09
C THR A 319 12.70 13.79 13.79
N ALA A 320 12.46 13.04 12.71
CA ALA A 320 11.12 12.59 12.35
C ALA A 320 10.51 11.68 13.44
N ALA A 321 11.31 10.81 14.06
CA ALA A 321 10.86 9.98 15.17
C ALA A 321 10.35 10.80 16.37
N VAL A 322 11.06 11.87 16.76
CA VAL A 322 10.61 12.74 17.86
C VAL A 322 9.33 13.49 17.49
N GLU A 323 9.21 13.94 16.25
CA GLU A 323 8.00 14.59 15.74
C GLU A 323 6.80 13.64 15.79
N GLU A 324 6.93 12.40 15.30
CA GLU A 324 5.84 11.41 15.31
C GLU A 324 5.46 10.97 16.74
N LEU A 325 6.39 10.92 17.69
CA LEU A 325 6.05 10.73 19.11
C LEU A 325 5.21 11.89 19.67
N ALA A 326 5.47 13.12 19.24
CA ALA A 326 4.64 14.26 19.62
C ALA A 326 3.23 14.17 18.98
N GLN A 327 3.13 13.68 17.75
CA GLN A 327 1.87 13.41 17.08
C GLN A 327 1.06 12.31 17.80
N ALA A 328 1.72 11.24 18.27
CA ALA A 328 1.08 10.19 19.06
C ALA A 328 0.42 10.71 20.33
N ARG A 329 1.03 11.69 21.03
CA ARG A 329 0.43 12.37 22.20
C ARG A 329 -0.80 13.21 21.84
N ILE A 330 -0.93 13.66 20.60
CA ILE A 330 -2.14 14.34 20.14
C ILE A 330 -3.26 13.31 19.96
N TRP A 331 -2.94 12.17 19.33
CA TRP A 331 -3.88 11.07 19.13
C TRP A 331 -4.38 10.46 20.45
N SER A 332 -3.52 10.30 21.45
CA SER A 332 -3.94 9.75 22.75
C SER A 332 -5.04 10.58 23.42
N ARG A 333 -5.04 11.90 23.23
CA ARG A 333 -6.10 12.80 23.75
C ARG A 333 -7.42 12.71 22.96
N LEU A 334 -7.42 12.04 21.82
CA LEU A 334 -8.61 11.84 20.98
C LEU A 334 -9.17 10.42 21.10
N ALA A 335 -8.44 9.49 21.71
CA ALA A 335 -8.83 8.09 21.91
C ALA A 335 -9.76 7.86 23.12
N VAL A 336 -10.34 8.94 23.67
CA VAL A 336 -11.24 8.95 24.85
C VAL A 336 -12.71 8.85 24.50
#